data_AF-A0A2E8U924-F1
#
_entry.id   AF-A0A2E8U924-F1
#
_cell.length_a   1.000
_cell.length_b   1.000
_cell.length_c   1.000
_cell.angle_alpha   90.00
_cell.angle_beta   90.00
_cell.angle_gamma   90.00
#
_symmetry.space_group_name_H-M   'P 1'
#
loop_
_entity.id
_entity.type
_entity.pdbx_description
1 polymer ?
#
loop_
_entity_poly.entity_id
_entity_poly.type
_entity_poly.pdbx_seq_one_letter_code
_entity_poly.pdbx_strand_id
1 'polypeptide(L)' 'MSQLGLDEKNDTLVGAIIAMAFSFGIDLIAEGVENEDQSLWLRTMGCDVQQGFLFGHVISAEQAGEFMAGLQERDA' A
#
# COMPACT_ATOMS: atom_id res chain seq x y z
N MET A 1 -0.09 -0.54 10.71
CA MET A 1 1.02 0.07 9.96
C MET A 1 1.79 1.17 10.70
N SER A 2 1.24 1.78 11.75
CA SER A 2 1.83 2.94 12.44
C SER A 2 3.24 2.75 13.04
N GLN A 3 3.73 1.52 13.20
CA GLN A 3 5.06 1.22 13.75
C GLN A 3 6.05 0.67 12.72
N LEU A 4 5.70 0.65 11.43
CA LEU A 4 6.58 0.18 10.37
C LEU A 4 7.78 1.11 10.19
N GLY A 5 8.98 0.55 10.07
CA GLY A 5 10.24 1.28 10.01
C GLY A 5 10.72 1.83 11.36
N LEU A 6 9.98 1.57 12.45
CA LEU A 6 10.28 2.06 13.80
C LEU A 6 10.45 0.93 14.83
N ASP A 7 9.93 -0.27 14.55
CA ASP A 7 10.01 -1.45 15.42
C ASP A 7 10.46 -2.69 14.64
N GLU A 8 11.59 -3.27 15.05
CA GLU A 8 12.24 -4.40 14.36
C GLU A 8 11.34 -5.65 14.29
N LYS A 9 10.48 -5.88 15.29
CA LYS A 9 9.59 -7.04 15.30
C LYS A 9 8.50 -6.91 14.25
N ASN A 10 7.87 -5.73 14.17
CA ASN A 10 6.90 -5.43 13.13
C ASN A 10 7.53 -5.51 11.74
N ASP A 11 8.71 -4.93 11.56
CA ASP A 11 9.44 -4.95 10.28
C ASP A 11 9.76 -6.38 9.85
N THR A 12 10.22 -7.22 10.78
CA THR A 12 10.52 -8.63 10.53
C THR A 12 9.26 -9.41 10.14
N LEU A 13 8.15 -9.20 10.87
CA LEU A 13 6.88 -9.86 10.59
C LEU A 13 6.33 -9.48 9.21
N VAL A 14 6.27 -8.18 8.91
CA VAL A 14 5.79 -7.68 7.63
C VAL A 14 6.69 -8.16 6.50
N GLY A 15 8.01 -8.11 6.68
CA GLY A 15 8.97 -8.64 5.70
C GLY A 15 8.78 -10.13 5.44
N ALA A 16 8.53 -10.94 6.48
CA ALA A 16 8.25 -12.37 6.32
C ALA A 16 6.95 -12.63 5.54
N ILE A 17 5.91 -11.84 5.76
CA ILE A 17 4.65 -11.93 5.01
C ILE A 17 4.88 -11.59 3.53
N ILE A 18 5.63 -10.52 3.24
CA ILE A 18 5.97 -10.12 1.86
C ILE A 18 6.76 -11.23 1.16
N ALA A 19 7.79 -11.77 1.81
CA ALA A 19 8.60 -12.85 1.25
C ALA A 19 7.79 -14.13 0.99
N MET A 20 6.84 -14.45 1.88
CA MET A 20 5.92 -15.58 1.72
C MET A 20 4.97 -15.36 0.53
N ALA A 21 4.38 -14.17 0.40
CA ALA A 21 3.49 -13.84 -0.71
C ALA A 21 4.22 -13.96 -2.06
N PHE A 22 5.44 -13.41 -2.14
CA PHE A 22 6.31 -13.54 -3.31
C PHE A 22 6.60 -15.01 -3.64
N SER A 23 6.94 -15.82 -2.64
CA SER A 23 7.26 -17.25 -2.83
C SER A 23 6.08 -18.08 -3.33
N PHE A 24 4.86 -17.69 -2.98
CA PHE A 24 3.64 -18.35 -3.47
C PHE A 24 3.08 -17.74 -4.75
N GLY A 25 3.66 -16.66 -5.26
CA GLY A 25 3.17 -15.96 -6.45
C GLY A 25 1.76 -15.39 -6.26
N ILE A 26 1.44 -14.94 -5.05
CA ILE A 26 0.15 -14.31 -4.74
C ILE A 26 0.30 -12.79 -4.68
N ASP A 27 -0.73 -12.08 -5.14
CA ASP A 27 -0.79 -10.64 -5.04
C ASP A 27 -0.91 -10.21 -3.57
N LEU A 28 -0.22 -9.13 -3.21
CA LEU A 28 -0.21 -8.57 -1.86
C LEU A 28 -0.50 -7.08 -1.92
N ILE A 29 -1.42 -6.64 -1.08
CA ILE A 29 -1.73 -5.22 -0.85
C ILE A 29 -1.37 -4.87 0.59
N ALA A 30 -0.53 -3.84 0.77
CA ALA A 30 -0.27 -3.28 2.09
C ALA A 30 -1.29 -2.19 2.43
N GLU A 31 -2.11 -2.43 3.45
CA GLU A 31 -3.13 -1.48 3.91
C GLU A 31 -2.66 -0.59 5.07
N GLY A 32 -3.23 0.61 5.14
CA GLY A 32 -2.97 1.58 6.21
C GLY A 32 -1.68 2.38 6.03
N VAL A 33 -1.24 2.63 4.80
CA VAL A 33 -0.08 3.48 4.49
C VAL A 33 -0.45 4.96 4.60
N GLU A 34 0.15 5.66 5.57
CA GLU A 34 -0.22 7.03 5.93
C GLU A 34 0.86 8.07 5.56
N ASN A 35 2.11 7.65 5.34
CA ASN A 35 3.21 8.54 5.00
C ASN A 35 4.22 7.93 4.00
N GLU A 36 5.04 8.80 3.41
CA GLU A 36 6.01 8.42 2.37
C GLU A 36 7.07 7.43 2.87
N ASP A 37 7.49 7.51 4.13
CA ASP A 37 8.51 6.62 4.70
C ASP A 37 8.02 5.16 4.75
N GLN A 38 6.78 4.95 5.22
CA GLN A 38 6.12 3.64 5.18
C GLN A 38 6.01 3.10 3.75
N SER A 39 5.62 3.98 2.83
CA SER A 39 5.46 3.62 1.42
C SER A 39 6.77 3.22 0.75
N LEU A 40 7.86 3.94 1.07
CA LEU A 40 9.20 3.67 0.60
C LEU A 40 9.75 2.36 1.17
N TRP A 41 9.55 2.12 2.47
CA TRP A 41 9.93 0.86 3.12
C TRP A 41 9.25 -0.33 2.44
N LEU A 42 7.93 -0.24 2.21
CA LEU A 42 7.15 -1.29 1.53
C LEU A 42 7.65 -1.57 0.11
N ARG A 43 7.90 -0.53 -0.68
CA ARG A 43 8.48 -0.67 -2.03
C ARG A 43 9.85 -1.33 -1.99
N THR A 44 10.69 -0.96 -1.03
CA THR A 44 12.03 -1.55 -0.86
C THR A 44 11.97 -3.04 -0.55
N MET A 45 10.92 -3.47 0.14
CA MET A 45 10.65 -4.88 0.43
C MET A 45 9.94 -5.63 -0.71
N GLY A 46 9.58 -4.95 -1.81
CA GLY A 46 8.90 -5.54 -2.97
C GLY A 46 7.37 -5.56 -2.89
N CYS A 47 6.77 -4.74 -2.02
CA CYS A 47 5.32 -4.55 -1.96
C CYS A 47 4.91 -3.26 -2.68
N ASP A 48 4.49 -3.43 -3.94
CA ASP A 48 4.18 -2.32 -4.84
C ASP A 48 2.74 -1.80 -4.71
N VAL A 49 1.79 -2.69 -4.37
CA VAL A 49 0.38 -2.31 -4.23
C VAL A 49 0.11 -1.90 -2.78
N GLN A 50 -0.35 -0.66 -2.61
CA GLN A 50 -0.49 -0.03 -1.30
C GLN A 50 -1.81 0.74 -1.21
N GLN A 51 -2.44 0.72 -0.05
CA GLN A 51 -3.64 1.48 0.25
C GLN A 51 -3.46 2.23 1.58
N GLY A 52 -3.91 3.49 1.63
CA GLY A 52 -4.02 4.25 2.85
C GLY A 52 -4.14 5.74 2.59
N PHE A 53 -4.21 6.52 3.67
CA PHE A 53 -4.45 7.97 3.61
C PHE A 53 -3.35 8.77 2.90
N LEU A 54 -2.17 8.18 2.72
CA LEU A 54 -1.15 8.75 1.84
C LEU A 54 -1.67 8.96 0.41
N PHE A 55 -2.46 8.02 -0.10
CA PHE A 55 -2.93 8.01 -1.49
C PHE A 55 -4.32 8.63 -1.64
N GLY A 56 -5.16 8.49 -0.62
CA GLY A 56 -6.51 9.00 -0.65
C GLY A 56 -7.26 8.66 0.63
N HIS A 57 -8.17 9.55 1.02
CA HIS A 57 -9.09 9.26 2.11
C HIS A 57 -10.22 8.36 1.62
N VAL A 58 -10.95 7.75 2.55
CA VAL A 58 -12.23 7.11 2.23
C VAL A 58 -13.19 8.16 1.67
N ILE A 59 -13.80 7.83 0.54
CA ILE A 59 -14.72 8.69 -0.20
C ILE A 59 -16.05 7.97 -0.40
N SER A 60 -17.11 8.72 -0.71
CA SER A 60 -18.41 8.14 -1.05
C SER A 60 -18.36 7.39 -2.38
N ALA A 61 -19.37 6.55 -2.64
CA ALA A 61 -19.46 5.84 -3.93
C ALA A 61 -19.59 6.80 -5.13
N GLU A 62 -20.27 7.95 -4.94
CA GLU A 62 -20.38 9.00 -5.95
C GLU A 62 -19.01 9.61 -6.26
N GLN A 63 -18.28 10.02 -5.22
CA GLN A 63 -16.92 10.55 -5.34
C GLN A 63 -15.95 9.54 -5.94
N ALA A 64 -16.11 8.25 -5.64
CA ALA A 64 -15.32 7.18 -6.24
C ALA A 64 -15.58 7.09 -7.75
N GLY A 65 -16.83 7.24 -8.20
CA GLY A 65 -17.17 7.30 -9.62
C GLY A 65 -16.45 8.44 -10.35
N GLU A 66 -16.44 9.64 -9.75
CA GLU A 66 -15.72 10.80 -10.28
C GLU A 66 -14.21 10.59 -10.32
N PHE A 67 -13.65 10.04 -9.24
CA PHE A 67 -12.21 9.72 -9.14
C PHE A 67 -11.77 8.73 -10.22
N MET A 68 -12.54 7.66 -10.43
CA MET A 68 -12.23 6.64 -11.44
C MET A 68 -12.32 7.20 -12.86
N ALA A 69 -13.28 8.08 -13.15
CA ALA A 69 -13.38 8.76 -14.44
C ALA A 69 -12.14 9.64 -14.70
N GLY A 70 -11.68 10.39 -13.70
CA GLY A 70 -10.47 11.23 -13.82
C GLY A 70 -9.16 10.44 -13.95
N LEU A 71 -9.09 9.19 -13.48
CA LEU A 71 -7.93 8.32 -13.72
C LEU A 71 -7.83 7.85 -15.18
N GLN A 72 -8.96 7.54 -15.82
CA GLN A 72 -8.99 7.06 -17.21
C GLN A 72 -8.46 8.10 -18.20
N GLU A 73 -8.59 9.39 -17.89
CA GLU A 73 -8.07 10.49 -18.71
C GLU A 73 -6.55 10.68 -18.58
N ARG A 74 -5.93 10.20 -17.50
CA ARG A 74 -4.48 10.35 -17.26
C ARG A 74 -3.64 9.28 -17.96
N ASP A 75 -4.25 8.15 -18.28
CA ASP A 75 -3.63 7.02 -18.98
C ASP A 75 -3.86 7.08 -20.51
N ALA A 76 -4.60 8.10 -21.00
CA ALA A 76 -4.90 8.35 -22.41
C ALA A 76 -3.97 9.43 -23.01
#